data_AF-A0A934DZJ4-F1
#
_entry.id   AF-A0A934DZJ4-F1
#
_cell.length_a   1.000
_cell.length_b   1.000
_cell.length_c   1.000
_cell.angle_alpha   90.00
_cell.angle_beta   90.00
_cell.angle_gamma   90.00
#
_symmetry.space_group_name_H-M   'P 1'
#
loop_
_entity.id
_entity.type
_entity.pdbx_description
1 polymer ?
#
loop_
_entity_poly.entity_id
_entity_poly.type
_entity_poly.pdbx_seq_one_letter_code
_entity_poly.pdbx_strand_id
1 'polypeptide(L)'
;MEELLLAADASRRAGRPAEAVPLLEQIITRHAADQRAPLAAFTLGKLQLEAGHAREAADAFGTARALAPNGPLAEDALGRELEAAERAGDATRERRVAKEYLERFPEGARAAAARRALMPPP
;
A
#
# COMPACT_ATOMS: atom_id res chain seq x y z
N MET A 1 -2.27 11.22 -17.45
CA MET A 1 -2.78 10.93 -16.11
C MET A 1 -4.27 10.62 -16.09
N GLU A 2 -5.15 11.57 -16.41
CA GLU A 2 -6.60 11.39 -16.19
C GLU A 2 -7.20 10.19 -16.95
N GLU A 3 -6.86 10.02 -18.22
CA GLU A 3 -7.30 8.85 -19.01
C GLU A 3 -6.83 7.52 -18.42
N LEU A 4 -5.61 7.47 -17.88
CA LEU A 4 -5.06 6.27 -17.25
C LEU A 4 -5.82 5.92 -15.97
N LEU A 5 -6.21 6.92 -15.18
CA LEU A 5 -7.00 6.71 -13.97
C LEU A 5 -8.39 6.18 -14.33
N LEU A 6 -9.06 6.80 -15.31
CA LEU A 6 -10.37 6.36 -15.78
C LEU A 6 -10.32 4.92 -16.31
N ALA A 7 -9.30 4.58 -17.10
CA ALA A 7 -9.11 3.23 -17.61
C ALA A 7 -8.82 2.21 -16.49
N ALA A 8 -7.94 2.54 -15.54
CA ALA A 8 -7.64 1.67 -14.41
C ALA A 8 -8.88 1.41 -13.55
N ASP A 9 -9.66 2.44 -13.26
CA ASP A 9 -10.91 2.32 -12.52
C ASP A 9 -11.97 1.51 -13.27
N ALA A 10 -12.08 1.69 -14.58
CA ALA A 10 -13.00 0.92 -15.42
C ALA A 10 -12.63 -0.58 -15.42
N SER A 11 -11.35 -0.91 -15.61
CA SER A 11 -10.88 -2.31 -15.58
C SER A 11 -11.08 -2.93 -14.20
N ARG A 12 -10.81 -2.20 -13.11
CA ARG A 12 -11.08 -2.67 -11.74
C ARG A 12 -12.57 -2.94 -11.51
N ARG A 13 -13.46 -2.01 -11.88
CA ARG A 13 -14.92 -2.19 -11.73
C ARG A 13 -15.47 -3.32 -12.61
N ALA A 14 -14.83 -3.59 -13.74
CA ALA A 14 -15.18 -4.69 -14.63
C ALA A 14 -14.66 -6.06 -14.14
N GLY A 15 -14.00 -6.14 -12.97
CA GLY A 15 -13.43 -7.40 -12.47
C GLY A 15 -12.19 -7.85 -13.25
N ARG A 16 -11.47 -6.93 -13.91
CA ARG A 16 -10.28 -7.18 -14.73
C ARG A 16 -9.04 -6.53 -14.08
N PRO A 17 -8.62 -6.99 -12.89
CA PRO A 17 -7.51 -6.38 -12.16
C PRO A 17 -6.19 -6.46 -12.94
N ALA A 18 -5.97 -7.52 -13.72
CA ALA A 18 -4.79 -7.68 -14.57
C ALA A 18 -4.63 -6.57 -15.63
N GLU A 19 -5.72 -5.98 -16.11
CA GLU A 19 -5.67 -4.83 -17.02
C GLU A 19 -5.42 -3.51 -16.28
N ALA A 20 -5.87 -3.41 -15.02
CA ALA A 20 -5.71 -2.19 -14.21
C ALA A 20 -4.29 -2.00 -13.69
N VAL A 21 -3.59 -3.08 -13.32
CA VAL A 21 -2.23 -3.07 -12.77
C VAL A 21 -1.24 -2.28 -13.63
N PRO A 22 -1.03 -2.56 -14.94
CA PRO A 22 -0.05 -1.84 -15.74
C PRO A 22 -0.39 -0.35 -15.91
N LEU A 23 -1.68 0.01 -15.87
CA LEU A 23 -2.11 1.42 -15.94
C LEU A 23 -1.75 2.17 -14.65
N LEU A 24 -1.93 1.53 -13.48
CA LEU A 24 -1.55 2.09 -12.19
C LEU A 24 -0.04 2.24 -12.05
N GLU A 25 0.74 1.24 -12.51
CA GLU A 25 2.20 1.33 -12.56
C GLU A 25 2.67 2.48 -13.45
N GLN A 26 2.04 2.66 -14.62
CA GLN A 26 2.32 3.77 -15.52
C GLN A 26 2.01 5.13 -14.86
N ILE A 27 0.93 5.23 -14.09
CA ILE A 27 0.61 6.44 -13.33
C ILE A 27 1.71 6.77 -12.32
N ILE A 28 2.10 5.78 -11.50
CA ILE A 28 3.09 5.95 -10.43
C ILE A 28 4.44 6.37 -11.02
N THR A 29 4.86 5.74 -12.11
CA THR A 29 6.17 5.99 -12.75
C THR A 29 6.23 7.30 -13.53
N ARG A 30 5.20 7.61 -14.33
CA ARG A 30 5.23 8.78 -15.23
C ARG A 30 4.70 10.07 -14.59
N HIS A 31 4.02 9.98 -13.46
CA HIS A 31 3.32 11.11 -12.87
C HIS A 31 3.43 11.13 -11.33
N ALA A 32 4.58 10.75 -10.78
CA ALA A 32 4.82 10.74 -9.33
C ALA A 32 4.52 12.07 -8.62
N ALA A 33 4.66 13.21 -9.31
CA ALA A 33 4.36 14.54 -8.75
C ALA A 33 2.87 14.92 -8.75
N ASP A 34 2.00 14.13 -9.41
CA ASP A 34 0.55 14.38 -9.40
C ASP A 34 -0.04 13.97 -8.04
N GLN A 35 -0.89 14.83 -7.47
CA GLN A 35 -1.55 14.59 -6.18
C GLN A 35 -2.38 13.29 -6.12
N ARG A 36 -2.72 12.70 -7.27
CA ARG A 36 -3.47 11.43 -7.38
C ARG A 36 -2.57 10.20 -7.42
N ALA A 37 -1.26 10.36 -7.64
CA ALA A 37 -0.31 9.24 -7.68
C ALA A 37 -0.29 8.39 -6.39
N PRO A 38 -0.37 8.96 -5.17
CA PRO A 38 -0.49 8.17 -3.94
C PRO A 38 -1.72 7.25 -3.93
N LEU A 39 -2.87 7.73 -4.42
CA LEU A 39 -4.10 6.92 -4.50
C LEU A 39 -3.97 5.79 -5.54
N ALA A 40 -3.29 6.04 -6.65
CA ALA A 40 -3.00 5.00 -7.64
C ALA A 40 -2.09 3.91 -7.06
N ALA A 41 -1.02 4.29 -6.34
CA ALA A 41 -0.15 3.35 -5.63
C ALA A 41 -0.91 2.55 -4.56
N PHE A 42 -1.78 3.20 -3.79
CA PHE A 42 -2.62 2.52 -2.81
C PHE A 42 -3.58 1.53 -3.46
N THR A 43 -4.17 1.91 -4.60
CA THR A 43 -5.07 1.03 -5.37
C THR A 43 -4.32 -0.18 -5.93
N LEU A 44 -3.10 0.01 -6.45
CA LEU A 44 -2.24 -1.07 -6.90
C LEU A 44 -1.96 -2.07 -5.76
N GLY A 45 -1.63 -1.57 -4.56
CA GLY A 45 -1.41 -2.42 -3.39
C GLY A 45 -2.61 -3.27 -3.03
N LYS A 46 -3.83 -2.73 -3.12
CA LYS A 46 -5.06 -3.51 -2.90
C LYS A 46 -5.23 -4.62 -3.92
N LEU A 47 -5.05 -4.33 -5.21
CA LEU A 47 -5.18 -5.33 -6.27
C LEU A 47 -4.15 -6.46 -6.11
N GLN A 48 -2.92 -6.12 -5.73
CA GLN A 48 -1.87 -7.12 -5.50
C GLN A 48 -2.18 -7.98 -4.27
N LEU A 49 -2.70 -7.41 -3.17
CA LEU A 49 -3.16 -8.19 -2.01
C LEU A 49 -4.31 -9.14 -2.36
N GLU A 50 -5.29 -8.66 -3.15
CA GLU A 50 -6.42 -9.47 -3.61
C GLU A 50 -5.96 -10.62 -4.52
N ALA A 51 -4.88 -10.42 -5.29
CA ALA A 51 -4.26 -11.44 -6.13
C ALA A 51 -3.32 -12.39 -5.37
N GLY A 52 -3.08 -12.18 -4.07
CA GLY A 52 -2.15 -12.98 -3.27
C GLY A 52 -0.67 -12.58 -3.40
N HIS A 53 -0.37 -11.52 -4.15
CA HIS A 53 0.97 -10.97 -4.35
C HIS A 53 1.35 -10.03 -3.20
N ALA A 54 1.49 -10.60 -2.00
CA ALA A 54 1.66 -9.84 -0.77
C ALA A 54 2.92 -8.95 -0.77
N ARG A 55 4.00 -9.38 -1.43
CA ARG A 55 5.25 -8.63 -1.48
C ARG A 55 5.11 -7.37 -2.34
N GLU A 56 4.57 -7.53 -3.54
CA GLU A 56 4.26 -6.47 -4.48
C GLU A 56 3.27 -5.47 -3.89
N ALA A 57 2.31 -5.97 -3.10
CA ALA A 57 1.39 -5.10 -2.39
C ALA A 57 2.09 -4.22 -1.35
N ALA A 58 3.00 -4.80 -0.55
CA ALA A 58 3.77 -4.04 0.42
C ALA A 58 4.60 -2.94 -0.27
N ASP A 59 5.20 -3.23 -1.43
CA ASP A 59 5.92 -2.24 -2.25
C ASP A 59 5.02 -1.10 -2.73
N ALA A 60 3.82 -1.42 -3.20
CA ALA A 60 2.86 -0.42 -3.67
C ALA A 60 2.35 0.48 -2.52
N PHE A 61 2.04 -0.08 -1.34
CA PHE A 61 1.67 0.72 -0.17
C PHE A 61 2.83 1.58 0.35
N GLY A 62 4.05 1.04 0.36
CA GLY A 62 5.25 1.80 0.68
C GLY A 62 5.48 2.97 -0.29
N THR A 63 5.18 2.77 -1.58
CA THR A 63 5.21 3.82 -2.59
C THR A 63 4.15 4.90 -2.32
N ALA A 64 2.91 4.51 -2.00
CA ALA A 64 1.86 5.45 -1.65
C ALA A 64 2.26 6.37 -0.48
N ARG A 65 2.89 5.78 0.54
CA ARG A 65 3.44 6.51 1.69
C ARG A 65 4.60 7.42 1.31
N ALA A 66 5.51 6.99 0.44
CA ALA A 66 6.62 7.81 -0.01
C ALA A 66 6.16 9.03 -0.82
N LEU A 67 5.12 8.86 -1.65
CA LEU A 67 4.56 9.92 -2.48
C LEU A 67 3.77 10.97 -1.66
N ALA A 68 3.09 10.54 -0.59
CA ALA A 68 2.35 11.44 0.29
C ALA A 68 2.52 11.05 1.77
N PRO A 69 3.69 11.34 2.38
CA PRO A 69 4.00 10.89 3.73
C PRO A 69 3.02 11.44 4.77
N ASN A 70 2.52 12.66 4.59
CA ASN A 70 1.53 13.29 5.47
C ASN A 70 0.14 13.41 4.79
N GLY A 71 -0.10 12.62 3.74
CA GLY A 71 -1.36 12.64 3.00
C GLY A 71 -2.51 11.95 3.74
N PRO A 72 -3.73 12.07 3.21
CA PRO A 72 -4.93 11.49 3.84
C PRO A 72 -4.89 9.96 3.93
N LEU A 73 -4.07 9.30 3.12
CA LEU A 73 -3.90 7.84 3.14
C LEU A 73 -2.68 7.39 3.96
N ALA A 74 -1.98 8.28 4.68
CA ALA A 74 -0.71 7.94 5.32
C ALA A 74 -0.84 6.82 6.37
N GLU A 75 -1.86 6.87 7.23
CA GLU A 75 -2.13 5.82 8.22
C GLU A 75 -2.54 4.52 7.54
N ASP A 76 -3.50 4.58 6.62
CA ASP A 76 -3.98 3.42 5.88
C ASP A 76 -2.85 2.75 5.10
N ALA A 77 -1.99 3.52 4.43
CA ALA A 77 -0.86 2.99 3.67
C ALA A 77 0.14 2.29 4.58
N LEU A 78 0.49 2.86 5.74
CA LEU A 78 1.36 2.17 6.71
C LEU A 78 0.72 0.90 7.27
N GLY A 79 -0.56 0.96 7.63
CA GLY A 79 -1.29 -0.20 8.16
C GLY A 79 -1.44 -1.33 7.14
N ARG A 80 -1.64 -0.98 5.86
CA ARG A 80 -1.71 -1.94 4.76
C ARG A 80 -0.35 -2.47 4.33
N GLU A 81 0.71 -1.66 4.38
CA GLU A 81 2.10 -2.13 4.20
C GLU A 81 2.46 -3.16 5.27
N LEU A 82 2.07 -2.91 6.53
CA LEU A 82 2.28 -3.85 7.64
C LEU A 82 1.57 -5.18 7.41
N GLU A 83 0.28 -5.15 7.06
CA GLU A 83 -0.50 -6.36 6.74
C GLU A 83 0.09 -7.13 5.57
N ALA A 84 0.51 -6.42 4.52
CA ALA A 84 1.12 -7.04 3.34
C ALA A 84 2.47 -7.67 3.69
N ALA A 85 3.28 -7.04 4.54
CA ALA A 85 4.54 -7.60 5.02
C ALA A 85 4.33 -8.88 5.88
N GLU A 86 3.34 -8.87 6.79
CA GLU A 86 2.93 -10.04 7.59
C GLU A 86 2.55 -11.21 6.65
N ARG A 87 1.69 -10.96 5.65
CA ARG A 87 1.27 -11.98 4.68
C ARG A 87 2.40 -12.47 3.76
N ALA A 88 3.36 -11.61 3.45
CA ALA A 88 4.52 -11.97 2.65
C ALA A 88 5.58 -12.76 3.45
N GLY A 89 5.43 -12.87 4.78
CA GLY A 89 6.44 -13.45 5.66
C GLY A 89 7.73 -12.61 5.75
N ASP A 90 7.68 -11.34 5.37
CA ASP A 90 8.83 -10.43 5.43
C ASP A 90 8.93 -9.79 6.81
N ALA A 91 9.42 -10.58 7.78
CA ALA A 91 9.55 -10.16 9.17
C ALA A 91 10.44 -8.91 9.36
N THR A 92 11.41 -8.71 8.47
CA THR A 92 12.28 -7.52 8.51
C THR A 92 11.48 -6.27 8.18
N ARG A 93 10.72 -6.32 7.08
CA ARG A 93 9.85 -5.22 6.69
C ARG A 93 8.72 -5.01 7.69
N GLU A 94 8.07 -6.08 8.13
CA GLU A 94 6.98 -6.05 9.09
C GLU A 94 7.39 -5.29 10.36
N ARG A 95 8.51 -5.67 10.98
CA ARG A 95 9.03 -4.98 12.18
C ARG A 95 9.38 -3.52 11.90
N ARG A 96 10.00 -3.21 10.75
CA ARG A 96 10.33 -1.82 10.38
C ARG A 96 9.07 -0.96 10.28
N VAL A 97 8.07 -1.45 9.55
CA VAL A 97 6.81 -0.73 9.32
C VAL A 97 6.00 -0.63 10.61
N ALA A 98 6.01 -1.66 11.46
CA ALA A 98 5.35 -1.64 12.76
C ALA A 98 5.91 -0.57 13.70
N LYS A 99 7.24 -0.40 13.75
CA LYS A 99 7.87 0.70 14.51
C LYS A 99 7.39 2.06 14.02
N GLU A 100 7.48 2.30 12.72
CA GLU A 100 7.04 3.57 12.13
C GLU A 100 5.55 3.83 12.34
N TYR A 101 4.70 2.79 12.23
CA TYR A 101 3.27 2.90 12.50
C TYR A 101 3.01 3.37 13.93
N LEU A 102 3.68 2.77 14.93
CA LEU A 102 3.48 3.14 16.33
C LEU A 102 4.07 4.50 16.71
N GLU A 103 5.14 4.92 16.05
CA GLU A 103 5.71 6.27 16.23
C GLU A 103 4.73 7.34 15.73
N ARG A 104 4.02 7.08 14.64
CA ARG A 104 3.16 8.07 13.97
C ARG A 104 1.69 7.99 14.36
N PHE A 105 1.20 6.78 14.61
CA PHE A 105 -0.19 6.45 14.86
C PHE A 105 -0.31 5.46 16.04
N PRO A 106 0.14 5.85 17.25
CA PRO A 106 0.18 4.96 18.42
C PRO A 106 -1.18 4.40 18.85
N GLU A 107 -2.27 5.09 18.49
CA GLU A 107 -3.66 4.71 18.77
C GLU A 107 -4.44 4.39 17.49
N GLY A 108 -3.74 4.27 16.35
CA GLY A 108 -4.34 4.01 15.05
C GLY A 108 -4.98 2.63 14.92
N ALA A 109 -5.77 2.44 13.86
CA ALA A 109 -6.57 1.23 13.64
C ALA A 109 -5.74 -0.09 13.60
N ARG A 110 -4.44 -0.02 13.30
CA ARG A 110 -3.52 -1.16 13.25
C ARG A 110 -2.48 -1.16 14.38
N ALA A 111 -2.61 -0.31 15.40
CA ALA A 111 -1.65 -0.24 16.50
C ALA A 111 -1.48 -1.58 17.24
N ALA A 112 -2.57 -2.33 17.44
CA ALA A 112 -2.50 -3.66 18.07
C ALA A 112 -1.68 -4.66 17.24
N ALA A 113 -1.87 -4.68 15.91
CA ALA A 113 -1.10 -5.53 15.01
C ALA A 113 0.38 -5.12 14.98
N ALA A 114 0.66 -3.81 14.94
CA ALA A 114 2.02 -3.29 14.98
C ALA A 114 2.74 -3.67 16.28
N ARG A 115 2.07 -3.57 17.44
CA ARG A 115 2.65 -4.02 18.72
C ARG A 115 2.99 -5.51 18.70
N ARG A 116 2.10 -6.34 18.16
CA ARG A 116 2.32 -7.79 18.03
C ARG A 116 3.54 -8.11 17.16
N ALA A 117 3.71 -7.42 16.02
CA ALA A 117 4.86 -7.62 15.13
C ALA A 117 6.22 -7.32 15.81
N LEU A 118 6.23 -6.47 16.84
CA LEU A 118 7.44 -6.13 17.59
C LEU A 118 7.74 -7.07 18.75
N MET A 119 6.81 -7.95 19.12
CA MET A 119 7.05 -8.93 20.17
C MET A 119 8.07 -9.99 19.70
N PRO A 120 8.86 -10.56 20.62
CA PRO A 120 9.61 -11.78 20.33
C PRO A 120 8.62 -12.93 20.10
N PRO A 121 8.94 -13.90 19.22
CA PRO A 121 8.15 -15.11 19.10
C PRO A 121 8.13 -15.86 20.46
N PRO A 122 7.03 -16.58 20.78
CA PRO A 122 6.94 -17.38 22.00
C PRO A 122 7.96 -18.51 22.05
#